data_AF-A0A1H3RAW9-F1
#
_entry.id   AF-A0A1H3RAW9-F1
#
_cell.length_a   1.000
_cell.length_b   1.000
_cell.length_c   1.000
_cell.angle_alpha   90.00
_cell.angle_beta   90.00
_cell.angle_gamma   90.00
#
_symmetry.space_group_name_H-M   'P 1'
#
loop_
_entity.id
_entity.type
_entity.pdbx_description
1 polymer ?
#
loop_
_entity_poly.entity_id
_entity_poly.type
_entity_poly.pdbx_seq_one_letter_code
_entity_poly.pdbx_strand_id
1 'polypeptide(L)'
;MSDVEIGRFVRSATAVHRAGRDLQDALAAGEGHDDAADRLARSIESGLADLKRVETGFFEAPAHEAERTTTDPETLLAVVAGQLRLGEVALAAGAATGETEQTTPTLDTALADLRSTTLTLDEPARHQAFAQSRLVSHDLPEAVETLRERLGGTLDAIATGTADVVAGPLKSIAGKAPAQWKEAWDKVSKQLFLDNIGGRLVRLGLRALSAALDALRRLVDATWLETARDRLVALADRAGEAGAGAALLGGVIGAERAREEADTLLTATGLDLGRLDGGTEALAALADRFDSVIGKLALAQAAVGGIFVVQGHFGLAVPWLPLALLGAELLIGAVAVVLAIDYIDTTVSVGRVRGARLILQDAARTA
;
A
#
# COMPACT_ATOMS: atom_id res chain seq x y z
N MET A 1 -13.58 -5.03 -1.12
CA MET A 1 -13.72 -4.99 -2.60
C MET A 1 -14.77 -5.98 -3.06
N SER A 2 -15.71 -5.62 -3.93
CA SER A 2 -16.57 -6.66 -4.52
C SER A 2 -15.76 -7.48 -5.53
N ASP A 3 -15.97 -8.80 -5.61
CA ASP A 3 -15.30 -9.67 -6.62
C ASP A 3 -15.40 -9.10 -8.05
N VAL A 4 -16.45 -8.31 -8.31
CA VAL A 4 -16.72 -7.63 -9.57
C VAL A 4 -15.67 -6.55 -9.89
N GLU A 5 -15.17 -5.83 -8.88
CA GLU A 5 -14.20 -4.75 -9.03
C GLU A 5 -12.78 -5.29 -9.23
N ILE A 6 -12.40 -6.33 -8.46
CA ILE A 6 -11.11 -7.02 -8.63
C ILE A 6 -11.07 -7.63 -10.03
N GLY A 7 -12.14 -8.35 -10.40
CA GLY A 7 -12.25 -8.94 -11.73
C GLY A 7 -12.18 -7.91 -12.86
N ARG A 8 -12.65 -6.65 -12.65
CA ARG A 8 -12.49 -5.59 -13.65
C ARG A 8 -11.04 -5.17 -13.81
N PHE A 9 -10.34 -4.90 -12.71
CA PHE A 9 -8.91 -4.59 -12.75
C PHE A 9 -8.10 -5.70 -13.41
N VAL A 10 -8.33 -6.96 -13.01
CA VAL A 10 -7.62 -8.13 -13.54
C VAL A 10 -7.79 -8.25 -15.06
N ARG A 11 -9.01 -8.02 -15.58
CA ARG A 11 -9.24 -7.98 -17.03
C ARG A 11 -8.46 -6.86 -17.71
N SER A 12 -8.46 -5.66 -17.15
CA SER A 12 -7.77 -4.50 -17.75
C SER A 12 -6.25 -4.67 -17.68
N ALA A 13 -5.70 -5.16 -16.58
CA ALA A 13 -4.27 -5.48 -16.45
C ALA A 13 -3.85 -6.61 -17.42
N THR A 14 -4.70 -7.62 -17.61
CA THR A 14 -4.47 -8.68 -18.61
C THR A 14 -4.45 -8.12 -20.03
N ALA A 15 -5.35 -7.20 -20.36
CA ALA A 15 -5.38 -6.55 -21.68
C ALA A 15 -4.11 -5.71 -21.91
N VAL A 16 -3.68 -4.95 -20.91
CA VAL A 16 -2.42 -4.18 -20.95
C VAL A 16 -1.22 -5.10 -21.09
N HIS A 17 -1.15 -6.20 -20.34
CA HIS A 17 -0.07 -7.17 -20.46
C HIS A 17 0.02 -7.75 -21.88
N ARG A 18 -1.11 -8.13 -22.48
CA ARG A 18 -1.14 -8.64 -23.87
C ARG A 18 -0.67 -7.57 -24.86
N ALA A 19 -1.22 -6.36 -24.80
CA ALA A 19 -0.81 -5.28 -25.69
C ALA A 19 0.66 -4.88 -25.52
N GLY A 20 1.20 -5.00 -24.29
CA GLY A 20 2.62 -4.77 -24.02
C GLY A 20 3.53 -5.85 -24.61
N ARG A 21 3.09 -7.12 -24.62
CA ARG A 21 3.79 -8.20 -25.32
C ARG A 21 3.78 -7.98 -26.83
N ASP A 22 2.64 -7.58 -27.40
CA ASP A 22 2.56 -7.24 -28.83
C ASP A 22 3.53 -6.11 -29.19
N LEU A 23 3.68 -5.09 -28.32
CA LEU A 23 4.67 -4.03 -28.50
C LEU A 23 6.11 -4.55 -28.42
N GLN A 24 6.41 -5.42 -27.45
CA GLN A 24 7.73 -6.03 -27.32
C GLN A 24 8.12 -6.83 -28.58
N ASP A 25 7.18 -7.62 -29.11
CA ASP A 25 7.39 -8.41 -30.33
C ASP A 25 7.59 -7.50 -31.56
N ALA A 26 6.80 -6.42 -31.67
CA ALA A 26 6.96 -5.43 -32.75
C ALA A 26 8.31 -4.68 -32.68
N LEU A 27 8.76 -4.32 -31.46
CA LEU A 27 10.07 -3.71 -31.25
C LEU A 27 11.21 -4.67 -31.64
N ALA A 28 11.09 -5.95 -31.32
CA ALA A 28 12.07 -6.96 -31.70
C ALA A 28 12.09 -7.23 -33.21
N ALA A 29 10.93 -7.15 -33.88
CA ALA A 29 10.82 -7.28 -35.34
C ALA A 29 11.30 -6.03 -36.10
N GLY A 30 11.35 -4.86 -35.44
CA GLY A 30 11.74 -3.59 -36.05
C GLY A 30 10.65 -2.94 -36.92
N GLU A 31 9.42 -3.49 -36.91
CA GLU A 31 8.30 -3.03 -37.74
C GLU A 31 7.00 -2.99 -36.92
N GLY A 32 6.11 -2.03 -37.20
CA GLY A 32 4.77 -1.96 -36.59
C GLY A 32 4.72 -1.56 -35.12
N HIS A 33 5.81 -1.04 -34.55
CA HIS A 33 5.88 -0.63 -33.14
C HIS A 33 4.95 0.55 -32.82
N ASP A 34 4.69 1.48 -33.75
CA ASP A 34 3.75 2.59 -33.54
C ASP A 34 2.31 2.09 -33.33
N ASP A 35 1.82 1.19 -34.19
CA ASP A 35 0.49 0.60 -34.07
C ASP A 35 0.34 -0.24 -32.78
N ALA A 36 1.41 -0.92 -32.37
CA ALA A 36 1.44 -1.66 -31.12
C ALA A 36 1.44 -0.73 -29.89
N ALA A 37 2.21 0.36 -29.94
CA ALA A 37 2.24 1.39 -28.91
C ALA A 37 0.86 2.06 -28.74
N ASP A 38 0.15 2.32 -29.84
CA ASP A 38 -1.20 2.88 -29.82
C ASP A 38 -2.25 1.92 -29.24
N ARG A 39 -2.09 0.60 -29.45
CA ARG A 39 -2.93 -0.42 -28.81
C ARG A 39 -2.65 -0.52 -27.31
N LEU A 40 -1.38 -0.46 -26.92
CA LEU A 40 -0.98 -0.43 -25.52
C LEU A 40 -1.53 0.82 -24.82
N ALA A 41 -1.33 2.00 -25.40
CA ALA A 41 -1.81 3.27 -24.86
C ALA A 41 -3.33 3.26 -24.61
N ARG A 42 -4.12 2.78 -25.59
CA ARG A 42 -5.58 2.62 -25.42
C ARG A 42 -5.97 1.64 -24.32
N SER A 43 -5.22 0.54 -24.18
CA SER A 43 -5.46 -0.46 -23.13
C SER A 43 -5.18 0.13 -21.75
N ILE A 44 -4.11 0.92 -21.62
CA ILE A 44 -3.76 1.64 -20.39
C ILE A 44 -4.80 2.71 -20.06
N GLU A 45 -5.22 3.51 -21.05
CA GLU A 45 -6.28 4.52 -20.89
C GLU A 45 -7.59 3.89 -20.38
N SER A 46 -8.01 2.77 -20.99
CA SER A 46 -9.19 2.02 -20.55
C SER A 46 -9.02 1.50 -19.13
N GLY A 47 -7.85 0.92 -18.80
CA GLY A 47 -7.58 0.40 -17.46
C GLY A 47 -7.57 1.49 -16.38
N LEU A 48 -6.98 2.65 -16.66
CA LEU A 48 -7.00 3.80 -15.76
C LEU A 48 -8.42 4.35 -15.58
N ALA A 49 -9.23 4.38 -16.65
CA ALA A 49 -10.63 4.78 -16.56
C ALA A 49 -11.48 3.78 -15.75
N ASP A 50 -11.20 2.48 -15.85
CA ASP A 50 -11.84 1.46 -15.02
C ASP A 50 -11.50 1.64 -13.54
N LEU A 51 -10.23 1.84 -13.23
CA LEU A 51 -9.74 2.07 -11.86
C LEU A 51 -10.30 3.36 -11.27
N LYS A 52 -10.35 4.44 -12.06
CA LYS A 52 -10.97 5.71 -11.63
C LYS A 52 -12.47 5.55 -11.37
N ARG A 53 -13.19 4.73 -12.15
CA ARG A 53 -14.61 4.45 -11.90
C ARG A 53 -14.83 3.67 -10.62
N VAL A 54 -13.93 2.73 -10.31
CA VAL A 54 -13.94 2.03 -9.02
C VAL A 54 -13.74 3.08 -7.92
N GLU A 55 -12.73 3.93 -8.03
CA GLU A 55 -12.48 5.02 -7.08
C GLU A 55 -13.70 5.94 -6.90
N THR A 56 -14.23 6.57 -7.96
CA THR A 56 -15.32 7.57 -7.87
C THR A 56 -16.69 6.99 -7.55
N GLY A 57 -16.96 5.74 -7.94
CA GLY A 57 -18.21 5.04 -7.62
C GLY A 57 -18.48 4.92 -6.12
N PHE A 58 -17.44 5.02 -5.29
CA PHE A 58 -17.58 5.09 -3.83
C PHE A 58 -17.79 6.51 -3.28
N PHE A 59 -17.39 7.55 -4.02
CA PHE A 59 -17.41 8.94 -3.51
C PHE A 59 -18.64 9.76 -3.96
N GLU A 60 -19.37 9.35 -4.99
CA GLU A 60 -20.56 10.07 -5.51
C GLU A 60 -21.91 9.51 -5.01
N ALA A 61 -21.92 8.62 -4.01
CA ALA A 61 -23.17 8.12 -3.43
C ALA A 61 -23.97 9.27 -2.76
N PRO A 62 -25.30 9.36 -2.96
CA PRO A 62 -26.12 10.43 -2.40
C PRO A 62 -26.02 10.46 -0.87
N ALA A 63 -26.14 11.66 -0.27
CA ALA A 63 -25.88 11.94 1.15
C ALA A 63 -26.67 11.09 2.17
N HIS A 64 -27.66 10.31 1.74
CA HIS A 64 -28.40 9.37 2.58
C HIS A 64 -27.81 7.95 2.61
N GLU A 65 -26.81 7.64 1.77
CA GLU A 65 -26.02 6.40 1.79
C GLU A 65 -24.57 6.61 2.29
N ALA A 66 -24.13 7.88 2.40
CA ALA A 66 -22.79 8.28 2.83
C ALA A 66 -22.42 7.86 4.27
N GLU A 67 -23.39 7.54 5.12
CA GLU A 67 -23.12 6.96 6.45
C GLU A 67 -22.71 5.47 6.41
N ARG A 68 -22.78 4.80 5.24
CA ARG A 68 -22.46 3.37 5.09
C ARG A 68 -21.35 3.06 4.09
N THR A 69 -20.95 3.99 3.25
CA THR A 69 -19.79 3.83 2.35
C THR A 69 -18.54 4.45 2.97
N THR A 70 -18.10 3.93 4.11
CA THR A 70 -16.70 4.07 4.51
C THR A 70 -15.86 3.42 3.41
N THR A 71 -15.10 4.22 2.67
CA THR A 71 -14.16 3.75 1.63
C THR A 71 -13.33 2.61 2.20
N ASP A 72 -13.49 1.40 1.66
CA ASP A 72 -12.74 0.23 2.09
C ASP A 72 -11.24 0.46 1.76
N PRO A 73 -10.37 0.65 2.78
CA PRO A 73 -8.95 0.96 2.57
C PRO A 73 -8.25 -0.06 1.66
N GLU A 74 -8.65 -1.33 1.79
CA GLU A 74 -8.09 -2.43 1.03
C GLU A 74 -8.35 -2.28 -0.48
N THR A 75 -9.57 -1.87 -0.84
CA THR A 75 -9.96 -1.63 -2.24
C THR A 75 -9.18 -0.46 -2.82
N LEU A 76 -9.06 0.64 -2.08
CA LEU A 76 -8.35 1.82 -2.55
C LEU A 76 -6.85 1.53 -2.75
N LEU A 77 -6.25 0.75 -1.85
CA LEU A 77 -4.85 0.32 -1.99
C LEU A 77 -4.64 -0.63 -3.18
N ALA A 78 -5.60 -1.50 -3.49
CA ALA A 78 -5.55 -2.30 -4.71
C ALA A 78 -5.62 -1.42 -5.97
N VAL A 79 -6.47 -0.38 -5.96
CA VAL A 79 -6.54 0.62 -7.03
C VAL A 79 -5.20 1.35 -7.19
N VAL A 80 -4.59 1.80 -6.10
CA VAL A 80 -3.27 2.47 -6.08
C VAL A 80 -2.20 1.57 -6.67
N ALA A 81 -2.09 0.32 -6.20
CA ALA A 81 -1.11 -0.64 -6.72
C ALA A 81 -1.33 -0.90 -8.22
N GLY A 82 -2.58 -1.05 -8.64
CA GLY A 82 -2.95 -1.22 -10.05
C GLY A 82 -2.56 -0.01 -10.90
N GLN A 83 -2.89 1.21 -10.47
CA GLN A 83 -2.53 2.45 -11.16
C GLN A 83 -1.01 2.58 -11.30
N LEU A 84 -0.24 2.33 -10.24
CA LEU A 84 1.22 2.42 -10.29
C LEU A 84 1.84 1.40 -11.25
N ARG A 85 1.35 0.15 -11.27
CA ARG A 85 1.85 -0.87 -12.22
C ARG A 85 1.49 -0.56 -13.68
N LEU A 86 0.27 -0.06 -13.93
CA LEU A 86 -0.07 0.44 -15.26
C LEU A 86 0.82 1.62 -15.66
N GLY A 87 1.14 2.48 -14.70
CA GLY A 87 2.04 3.62 -14.91
C GLY A 87 3.47 3.20 -15.22
N GLU A 88 3.99 2.21 -14.50
CA GLU A 88 5.29 1.60 -14.74
C GLU A 88 5.41 1.02 -16.15
N VAL A 89 4.40 0.23 -16.59
CA VAL A 89 4.37 -0.30 -17.96
C VAL A 89 4.32 0.82 -18.99
N ALA A 90 3.53 1.87 -18.77
CA ALA A 90 3.47 3.02 -19.67
C ALA A 90 4.83 3.73 -19.80
N LEU A 91 5.51 3.97 -18.68
CA LEU A 91 6.83 4.61 -18.68
C LEU A 91 7.89 3.72 -19.34
N ALA A 92 7.91 2.42 -19.01
CA ALA A 92 8.83 1.47 -19.64
C ALA A 92 8.60 1.35 -21.15
N ALA A 93 7.33 1.35 -21.58
CA ALA A 93 6.98 1.31 -23.00
C ALA A 93 7.39 2.61 -23.72
N GLY A 94 7.12 3.78 -23.13
CA GLY A 94 7.55 5.07 -23.70
C GLY A 94 9.07 5.16 -23.86
N ALA A 95 9.82 4.63 -22.89
CA ALA A 95 11.27 4.52 -23.00
C ALA A 95 11.70 3.57 -24.14
N ALA A 96 11.04 2.43 -24.27
CA ALA A 96 11.34 1.44 -25.30
C ALA A 96 11.01 1.91 -26.73
N THR A 97 10.00 2.77 -26.91
CA THR A 97 9.61 3.33 -28.21
C THR A 97 10.37 4.61 -28.57
N GLY A 98 11.34 5.05 -27.76
CA GLY A 98 12.10 6.26 -28.03
C GLY A 98 11.31 7.56 -27.82
N GLU A 99 10.24 7.54 -27.01
CA GLU A 99 9.66 8.81 -26.50
C GLU A 99 10.66 9.53 -25.56
N THR A 100 11.77 8.86 -25.21
CA THR A 100 12.93 9.39 -24.52
C THR A 100 14.21 9.23 -25.34
N GLU A 101 15.21 10.06 -25.05
CA GLU A 101 16.54 10.01 -25.70
C GLU A 101 17.31 8.70 -25.44
N GLN A 102 16.92 7.91 -24.43
CA GLN A 102 17.53 6.63 -24.10
C GLN A 102 16.50 5.50 -24.19
N THR A 103 16.85 4.44 -24.92
CA THR A 103 16.06 3.20 -25.02
C THR A 103 16.56 2.18 -24.00
N THR A 104 15.64 1.60 -23.24
CA THR A 104 15.97 0.62 -22.19
C THR A 104 15.08 -0.62 -22.31
N PRO A 105 15.63 -1.85 -22.21
CA PRO A 105 14.82 -3.07 -22.23
C PRO A 105 14.16 -3.35 -20.86
N THR A 106 13.41 -2.38 -20.31
CA THR A 106 12.72 -2.52 -19.01
C THR A 106 11.26 -2.94 -19.14
N LEU A 107 10.71 -2.97 -20.36
CA LEU A 107 9.30 -3.32 -20.60
C LEU A 107 8.97 -4.76 -20.16
N ASP A 108 9.85 -5.73 -20.40
CA ASP A 108 9.60 -7.12 -20.00
C ASP A 108 9.46 -7.27 -18.48
N THR A 109 10.34 -6.58 -17.72
CA THR A 109 10.26 -6.54 -16.25
C THR A 109 8.96 -5.89 -15.79
N ALA A 110 8.59 -4.72 -16.34
CA ALA A 110 7.34 -4.04 -15.97
C ALA A 110 6.09 -4.91 -16.28
N LEU A 111 6.12 -5.67 -17.38
CA LEU A 111 5.04 -6.61 -17.71
C LEU A 111 5.00 -7.82 -16.77
N ALA A 112 6.15 -8.38 -16.41
CA ALA A 112 6.24 -9.46 -15.44
C ALA A 112 5.70 -9.02 -14.06
N ASP A 113 6.07 -7.81 -13.64
CA ASP A 113 5.61 -7.19 -12.40
C ASP A 113 4.11 -6.88 -12.39
N LEU A 114 3.58 -6.35 -13.50
CA LEU A 114 2.14 -6.16 -13.69
C LEU A 114 1.41 -7.51 -13.57
N ARG A 115 1.94 -8.57 -14.19
CA ARG A 115 1.34 -9.90 -14.13
C ARG A 115 1.38 -10.46 -12.70
N SER A 116 2.51 -10.37 -12.01
CA SER A 116 2.63 -10.81 -10.62
C SER A 116 1.62 -10.07 -9.72
N THR A 117 1.54 -8.75 -9.85
CA THR A 117 0.59 -7.92 -9.09
C THR A 117 -0.85 -8.31 -9.40
N THR A 118 -1.16 -8.60 -10.66
CA THR A 118 -2.50 -9.05 -11.07
C THR A 118 -2.86 -10.38 -10.42
N LEU A 119 -1.93 -11.34 -10.38
CA LEU A 119 -2.15 -12.64 -9.74
C LEU A 119 -2.35 -12.48 -8.22
N THR A 120 -1.53 -11.68 -7.54
CA THR A 120 -1.67 -11.42 -6.10
C THR A 120 -3.00 -10.70 -5.78
N LEU A 121 -3.48 -9.81 -6.64
CA LEU A 121 -4.76 -9.14 -6.45
C LEU A 121 -5.97 -10.01 -6.83
N ASP A 122 -5.81 -10.96 -7.76
CA ASP A 122 -6.84 -11.91 -8.17
C ASP A 122 -6.96 -13.10 -7.20
N GLU A 123 -5.94 -13.37 -6.39
CA GLU A 123 -6.02 -14.37 -5.33
C GLU A 123 -7.19 -14.03 -4.41
N PRO A 124 -8.30 -14.81 -4.49
CA PRO A 124 -9.43 -14.53 -3.64
C PRO A 124 -8.96 -14.76 -2.21
N ALA A 125 -9.52 -14.01 -1.26
CA ALA A 125 -9.37 -14.25 0.17
C ALA A 125 -10.03 -15.59 0.61
N ARG A 126 -9.91 -16.65 -0.21
CA ARG A 126 -10.39 -18.02 0.00
C ARG A 126 -9.84 -18.66 1.26
N HIS A 127 -8.81 -18.08 1.87
CA HIS A 127 -8.34 -18.50 3.19
C HIS A 127 -9.28 -18.09 4.35
N GLN A 128 -10.28 -17.24 4.12
CA GLN A 128 -11.16 -16.72 5.19
C GLN A 128 -12.51 -17.45 5.32
N ALA A 129 -12.90 -18.30 4.37
CA ALA A 129 -14.27 -18.82 4.28
C ALA A 129 -14.49 -20.25 4.84
N PHE A 130 -13.43 -20.99 5.17
CA PHE A 130 -13.58 -22.21 5.94
C PHE A 130 -13.60 -21.83 7.41
N ALA A 131 -14.78 -21.99 8.03
CA ALA A 131 -15.02 -21.71 9.43
C ALA A 131 -13.81 -22.11 10.27
N GLN A 132 -13.05 -21.12 10.74
CA GLN A 132 -12.03 -21.35 11.76
C GLN A 132 -12.76 -22.07 12.88
N SER A 133 -12.33 -23.29 13.18
CA SER A 133 -12.85 -24.05 14.31
C SER A 133 -12.78 -23.13 15.51
N ARG A 134 -13.93 -22.84 16.13
CA ARG A 134 -13.98 -21.93 17.27
C ARG A 134 -12.92 -22.34 18.28
N LEU A 135 -12.08 -21.40 18.65
CA LEU A 135 -11.13 -21.61 19.72
C LEU A 135 -11.93 -21.80 21.00
N VAL A 136 -11.65 -22.89 21.71
CA VAL A 136 -12.26 -23.18 23.01
C VAL A 136 -11.14 -23.60 23.93
N SER A 137 -10.73 -22.69 24.80
CA SER A 137 -9.74 -22.97 25.84
C SER A 137 -10.37 -23.84 26.95
N HIS A 138 -9.57 -24.71 27.56
CA HIS A 138 -10.04 -25.60 28.62
C HIS A 138 -10.17 -24.90 29.97
N ASP A 139 -9.32 -23.91 30.23
CA ASP A 139 -9.34 -23.11 31.45
C ASP A 139 -8.90 -21.65 31.22
N LEU A 140 -9.04 -20.84 32.26
CA LEU A 140 -8.72 -19.41 32.21
C LEU A 140 -7.22 -19.14 32.02
N PRO A 141 -6.29 -19.84 32.71
CA PRO A 141 -4.85 -19.71 32.43
C PRO A 141 -4.47 -19.95 30.96
N GLU A 142 -5.02 -20.99 30.34
CA GLU A 142 -4.79 -21.30 28.92
C GLU A 142 -5.32 -20.19 28.00
N ALA A 143 -6.54 -19.71 28.25
CA ALA A 143 -7.14 -18.63 27.48
C ALA A 143 -6.34 -17.32 27.57
N VAL A 144 -5.82 -17.00 28.75
CA VAL A 144 -4.96 -15.82 28.98
C VAL A 144 -3.64 -15.95 28.21
N GLU A 145 -2.98 -17.09 28.30
CA GLU A 145 -1.70 -17.28 27.61
C GLU A 145 -1.87 -17.27 26.09
N THR A 146 -2.89 -17.95 25.58
CA THR A 146 -3.18 -17.99 24.14
C THR A 146 -3.49 -16.59 23.61
N LEU A 147 -4.27 -15.79 24.35
CA LEU A 147 -4.54 -14.40 23.98
C LEU A 147 -3.27 -13.54 24.00
N ARG A 148 -2.41 -13.72 25.01
CA ARG A 148 -1.13 -13.01 25.13
C ARG A 148 -0.19 -13.33 23.97
N GLU A 149 0.00 -14.62 23.67
CA GLU A 149 0.83 -15.06 22.54
C GLU A 149 0.29 -14.53 21.21
N ARG A 150 -1.03 -14.62 21.01
CA ARG A 150 -1.68 -14.12 19.79
C ARG A 150 -1.54 -12.62 19.64
N LEU A 151 -1.70 -11.86 20.72
CA LEU A 151 -1.47 -10.42 20.72
C LEU A 151 -0.01 -10.10 20.36
N GLY A 152 0.95 -10.76 21.02
CA GLY A 152 2.37 -10.61 20.72
C GLY A 152 2.68 -10.84 19.24
N GLY A 153 2.24 -11.98 18.70
CA GLY A 153 2.41 -12.33 17.29
C GLY A 153 1.72 -11.36 16.34
N THR A 154 0.53 -10.85 16.70
CA THR A 154 -0.18 -9.84 15.89
C THR A 154 0.58 -8.53 15.84
N LEU A 155 1.09 -8.05 16.99
CA LEU A 155 1.88 -6.82 17.06
C LEU A 155 3.21 -6.96 16.32
N ASP A 156 3.87 -8.11 16.40
CA ASP A 156 5.10 -8.41 15.66
C ASP A 156 4.85 -8.47 14.15
N ALA A 157 3.76 -9.10 13.71
CA ALA A 157 3.36 -9.12 12.30
C ALA A 157 3.09 -7.71 11.78
N ILE A 158 2.37 -6.88 12.56
CA ILE A 158 2.13 -5.48 12.19
C ILE A 158 3.43 -4.70 12.07
N ALA A 159 4.31 -4.81 13.07
CA ALA A 159 5.60 -4.09 13.07
C ALA A 159 6.50 -4.54 11.92
N THR A 160 6.57 -5.84 11.65
CA THR A 160 7.42 -6.42 10.58
C THR A 160 6.90 -6.04 9.20
N GLY A 161 5.60 -6.25 8.91
CA GLY A 161 5.02 -5.89 7.63
C GLY A 161 5.13 -4.38 7.35
N THR A 162 4.98 -3.55 8.39
CA THR A 162 5.21 -2.09 8.26
C THR A 162 6.67 -1.79 7.97
N ALA A 163 7.60 -2.44 8.69
CA ALA A 163 9.05 -2.25 8.50
C ALA A 163 9.48 -2.53 7.06
N ASP A 164 8.97 -3.61 6.46
CA ASP A 164 9.30 -4.00 5.09
C ASP A 164 8.85 -2.93 4.08
N VAL A 165 7.66 -2.34 4.27
CA VAL A 165 7.16 -1.26 3.40
C VAL A 165 7.94 0.04 3.61
N VAL A 166 8.27 0.40 4.85
CA VAL A 166 8.98 1.67 5.12
C VAL A 166 10.49 1.58 4.92
N ALA A 167 11.08 0.39 4.76
CA ALA A 167 12.50 0.21 4.52
C ALA A 167 12.97 0.96 3.26
N GLY A 168 12.19 0.90 2.17
CA GLY A 168 12.45 1.66 0.95
C GLY A 168 12.49 3.18 1.20
N PRO A 169 11.40 3.78 1.69
CA PRO A 169 11.35 5.21 2.03
C PRO A 169 12.48 5.64 2.97
N LEU A 170 12.79 4.87 4.02
CA LEU A 170 13.87 5.19 4.95
C LEU A 170 15.24 5.18 4.27
N LYS A 171 15.51 4.18 3.41
CA LYS A 171 16.74 4.13 2.60
C LYS A 171 16.83 5.32 1.63
N SER A 172 15.71 5.75 1.08
CA SER A 172 15.67 6.91 0.17
C SER A 172 15.87 8.25 0.89
N ILE A 173 15.48 8.35 2.17
CA ILE A 173 15.79 9.50 3.04
C ILE A 173 17.26 9.46 3.48
N ALA A 174 17.78 8.27 3.78
CA ALA A 174 19.16 8.08 4.25
C ALA A 174 20.15 8.67 3.23
N GLY A 175 20.95 9.65 3.68
CA GLY A 175 21.92 10.35 2.83
C GLY A 175 21.36 11.52 2.01
N LYS A 176 20.07 11.86 2.14
CA LYS A 176 19.50 13.09 1.57
C LYS A 176 19.49 14.22 2.60
N ALA A 177 19.74 15.45 2.12
CA ALA A 177 19.66 16.62 2.99
C ALA A 177 18.20 16.88 3.42
N PRO A 178 17.95 17.41 4.63
CA PRO A 178 16.59 17.71 5.09
C PRO A 178 15.74 18.57 4.15
N ALA A 179 16.39 19.45 3.39
CA ALA A 179 15.69 20.27 2.39
C ALA A 179 15.11 19.44 1.23
N GLN A 180 15.79 18.36 0.81
CA GLN A 180 15.40 17.58 -0.37
C GLN A 180 14.14 16.75 -0.13
N TRP A 181 14.05 16.05 1.00
CA TRP A 181 12.85 15.28 1.32
C TRP A 181 11.67 16.20 1.70
N LYS A 182 11.92 17.37 2.30
CA LYS A 182 10.88 18.40 2.50
C LYS A 182 10.32 18.89 1.18
N GLU A 183 11.19 19.19 0.21
CA GLU A 183 10.74 19.57 -1.13
C GLU A 183 9.95 18.45 -1.82
N ALA A 184 10.41 17.21 -1.71
CA ALA A 184 9.71 16.05 -2.26
C ALA A 184 8.31 15.87 -1.63
N TRP A 185 8.24 15.99 -0.30
CA TRP A 185 6.98 15.95 0.44
C TRP A 185 6.03 17.08 0.02
N ASP A 186 6.53 18.31 -0.06
CA ASP A 186 5.75 19.48 -0.49
C ASP A 186 5.21 19.34 -1.92
N LYS A 187 5.95 18.67 -2.81
CA LYS A 187 5.50 18.41 -4.17
C LYS A 187 4.38 17.39 -4.20
N VAL A 188 4.51 16.30 -3.46
CA VAL A 188 3.51 15.22 -3.43
C VAL A 188 2.28 15.58 -2.59
N SER A 189 2.42 16.45 -1.60
CA SER A 189 1.28 16.98 -0.85
C SER A 189 0.43 17.94 -1.72
N LYS A 190 1.06 18.66 -2.66
CA LYS A 190 0.38 19.52 -3.64
C LYS A 190 -0.08 18.73 -4.88
N GLN A 191 -0.94 19.33 -5.70
CA GLN A 191 -1.39 18.69 -6.93
C GLN A 191 -0.23 18.57 -7.92
N LEU A 192 0.08 17.34 -8.33
CA LEU A 192 1.16 17.03 -9.24
C LEU A 192 0.69 17.16 -10.70
N PHE A 193 1.08 18.26 -11.36
CA PHE A 193 0.81 18.49 -12.79
C PHE A 193 1.84 17.79 -13.67
N LEU A 194 1.76 16.46 -13.71
CA LEU A 194 2.74 15.61 -14.40
C LEU A 194 2.37 15.27 -15.85
N ASP A 195 1.17 15.64 -16.29
CA ASP A 195 0.54 15.11 -17.51
C ASP A 195 0.94 15.80 -18.82
N ASN A 196 1.79 16.83 -18.76
CA ASN A 196 2.19 17.63 -19.93
C ASN A 196 3.60 17.32 -20.46
N ILE A 197 4.27 16.29 -19.95
CA ILE A 197 5.67 16.02 -20.28
C ILE A 197 5.85 14.63 -20.92
N GLY A 198 6.66 14.58 -21.97
CA GLY A 198 6.98 13.35 -22.73
C GLY A 198 5.98 13.02 -23.82
N GLY A 199 6.18 11.87 -24.47
CA GLY A 199 5.25 11.33 -25.46
C GLY A 199 3.94 10.82 -24.84
N ARG A 200 3.14 10.09 -25.61
CA ARG A 200 1.80 9.67 -25.16
C ARG A 200 1.91 8.67 -24.01
N LEU A 201 2.78 7.68 -24.13
CA LEU A 201 2.95 6.63 -23.11
C LEU A 201 3.53 7.20 -21.83
N VAL A 202 4.52 8.10 -21.94
CA VAL A 202 5.09 8.80 -20.77
C VAL A 202 4.02 9.59 -20.01
N ARG A 203 3.19 10.37 -20.72
CA ARG A 203 2.10 11.14 -20.11
C ARG A 203 1.06 10.24 -19.42
N LEU A 204 0.74 9.08 -20.00
CA LEU A 204 -0.13 8.11 -19.36
C LEU A 204 0.47 7.55 -18.07
N GLY A 205 1.77 7.25 -18.09
CA GLY A 205 2.49 6.80 -16.90
C GLY A 205 2.49 7.82 -15.77
N LEU A 206 2.77 9.07 -16.09
CA LEU A 206 2.75 10.18 -15.16
C LEU A 206 1.33 10.49 -14.64
N ARG A 207 0.31 10.36 -15.48
CA ARG A 207 -1.10 10.46 -15.06
C ARG A 207 -1.47 9.35 -14.08
N ALA A 208 -1.02 8.12 -14.32
CA ALA A 208 -1.28 6.99 -13.45
C ALA A 208 -0.62 7.16 -12.07
N LEU A 209 0.64 7.62 -12.05
CA LEU A 209 1.33 7.99 -10.81
C LEU A 209 0.59 9.08 -10.04
N SER A 210 0.19 10.16 -10.72
CA SER A 210 -0.54 11.27 -10.08
C SER A 210 -1.87 10.79 -9.46
N ALA A 211 -2.63 9.97 -10.19
CA ALA A 211 -3.89 9.38 -9.69
C ALA A 211 -3.67 8.48 -8.46
N ALA A 212 -2.62 7.66 -8.46
CA ALA A 212 -2.28 6.81 -7.32
C ALA A 212 -1.92 7.63 -6.07
N LEU A 213 -1.17 8.73 -6.25
CA LEU A 213 -0.81 9.62 -5.14
C LEU A 213 -1.99 10.45 -4.64
N ASP A 214 -2.92 10.84 -5.52
CA ASP A 214 -4.20 11.44 -5.13
C ASP A 214 -5.03 10.45 -4.29
N ALA A 215 -5.13 9.19 -4.72
CA ALA A 215 -5.85 8.15 -3.99
C ALA A 215 -5.25 7.88 -2.61
N LEU A 216 -3.93 7.77 -2.49
CA LEU A 216 -3.23 7.63 -1.20
C LEU A 216 -3.46 8.82 -0.27
N ARG A 217 -3.46 10.05 -0.79
CA ARG A 217 -3.75 11.25 0.00
C ARG A 217 -5.17 11.31 0.51
N ARG A 218 -6.14 10.77 -0.24
CA ARG A 218 -7.53 10.66 0.24
C ARG A 218 -7.71 9.54 1.24
N LEU A 219 -6.83 8.54 1.23
CA LEU A 219 -6.91 7.45 2.18
C LEU A 219 -6.67 7.95 3.60
N VAL A 220 -5.78 8.91 3.83
CA VAL A 220 -5.37 9.34 5.18
C VAL A 220 -5.51 10.85 5.33
N ASP A 221 -6.11 11.33 6.42
CA ASP A 221 -6.25 12.77 6.63
C ASP A 221 -4.89 13.47 6.65
N ALA A 222 -4.85 14.69 6.13
CA ALA A 222 -3.59 15.44 5.99
C ALA A 222 -2.84 15.59 7.33
N THR A 223 -3.55 15.77 8.45
CA THR A 223 -2.96 15.85 9.79
C THR A 223 -2.25 14.56 10.20
N TRP A 224 -2.80 13.40 9.82
CA TRP A 224 -2.21 12.08 10.07
C TRP A 224 -0.97 11.86 9.21
N LEU A 225 -1.03 12.26 7.93
CA LEU A 225 0.12 12.17 7.03
C LEU A 225 1.31 13.00 7.52
N GLU A 226 1.06 14.23 7.99
CA GLU A 226 2.11 15.08 8.58
C GLU A 226 2.73 14.45 9.83
N THR A 227 1.90 13.90 10.72
CA THR A 227 2.39 13.22 11.93
C THR A 227 3.22 11.98 11.59
N ALA A 228 2.78 11.19 10.60
CA ALA A 228 3.50 10.00 10.16
C ALA A 228 4.80 10.36 9.43
N ARG A 229 4.83 11.45 8.66
CA ARG A 229 6.07 11.99 8.09
C ARG A 229 7.08 12.30 9.18
N ASP A 230 6.67 13.03 10.22
CA ASP A 230 7.57 13.41 11.31
C ASP A 230 8.10 12.17 12.06
N ARG A 231 7.26 11.14 12.23
CA ARG A 231 7.68 9.85 12.78
C ARG A 231 8.68 9.13 11.87
N LEU A 232 8.48 9.12 10.56
CA LEU A 232 9.42 8.53 9.60
C LEU A 232 10.77 9.24 9.57
N VAL A 233 10.77 10.57 9.61
CA VAL A 233 12.02 11.36 9.66
C VAL A 233 12.78 11.04 10.95
N ALA A 234 12.09 11.08 12.09
CA ALA A 234 12.69 10.73 13.38
C ALA A 234 13.14 9.26 13.44
N LEU A 235 12.54 8.38 12.64
CA LEU A 235 12.95 6.98 12.50
C LEU A 235 14.18 6.86 11.60
N ALA A 236 14.25 7.59 10.49
CA ALA A 236 15.43 7.65 9.62
C ALA A 236 16.66 8.14 10.38
N ASP A 237 16.51 9.19 11.21
CA ASP A 237 17.57 9.72 12.07
C ASP A 237 18.08 8.68 13.09
N ARG A 238 17.21 7.78 13.56
CA ARG A 238 17.53 6.73 14.53
C ARG A 238 18.05 5.44 13.88
N ALA A 239 17.59 5.13 12.68
CA ALA A 239 17.93 3.92 11.93
C ALA A 239 19.37 3.95 11.38
N GLY A 240 19.87 5.14 11.02
CA GLY A 240 21.15 5.27 10.33
C GLY A 240 21.19 4.46 9.03
N GLU A 241 22.37 3.99 8.63
CA GLU A 241 22.55 3.19 7.40
C GLU A 241 22.05 1.74 7.52
N ALA A 242 21.85 1.24 8.73
CA ALA A 242 21.43 -0.14 8.99
C ALA A 242 19.93 -0.37 8.79
N GLY A 243 19.14 0.70 8.63
CA GLY A 243 17.68 0.64 8.45
C GLY A 243 16.91 0.52 9.77
N ALA A 244 15.60 0.81 9.73
CA ALA A 244 14.75 0.65 10.89
C ALA A 244 14.22 -0.78 10.95
N GLY A 245 14.78 -1.60 11.85
CA GLY A 245 14.24 -2.92 12.12
C GLY A 245 12.86 -2.85 12.78
N ALA A 246 12.13 -3.97 12.73
CA ALA A 246 10.79 -4.11 13.32
C ALA A 246 10.70 -3.63 14.78
N ALA A 247 11.75 -3.85 15.58
CA ALA A 247 11.79 -3.39 16.98
C ALA A 247 11.78 -1.84 17.11
N LEU A 248 12.50 -1.12 16.24
CA LEU A 248 12.50 0.35 16.26
C LEU A 248 11.15 0.90 15.79
N LEU A 249 10.55 0.26 14.78
CA LEU A 249 9.22 0.61 14.30
C LEU A 249 8.13 0.32 15.33
N GLY A 250 8.20 -0.84 16.01
CA GLY A 250 7.31 -1.24 17.09
C GLY A 250 7.13 -0.11 18.11
N GLY A 251 8.25 0.47 18.56
CA GLY A 251 8.25 1.60 19.50
C GLY A 251 7.57 2.85 18.94
N VAL A 252 7.71 3.12 17.64
CA VAL A 252 7.11 4.28 16.98
C VAL A 252 5.61 4.11 16.77
N ILE A 253 5.14 2.90 16.46
CA ILE A 253 3.71 2.60 16.25
C ILE A 253 2.99 2.24 17.57
N GLY A 254 3.74 2.03 18.65
CA GLY A 254 3.24 1.80 20.00
C GLY A 254 2.98 0.34 20.35
N ALA A 255 3.62 -0.61 19.67
CA ALA A 255 3.45 -2.05 19.94
C ALA A 255 3.83 -2.41 21.39
N GLU A 256 4.92 -1.86 21.92
CA GLU A 256 5.39 -2.12 23.29
C GLU A 256 4.38 -1.62 24.32
N ARG A 257 3.77 -0.45 24.09
CA ARG A 257 2.72 0.07 24.95
C ARG A 257 1.50 -0.86 24.99
N ALA A 258 1.12 -1.44 23.84
CA ALA A 258 0.03 -2.42 23.80
C ALA A 258 0.37 -3.70 24.58
N ARG A 259 1.63 -4.16 24.55
CA ARG A 259 2.09 -5.31 25.34
C ARG A 259 2.03 -5.03 26.84
N GLU A 260 2.53 -3.88 27.28
CA GLU A 260 2.49 -3.46 28.69
C GLU A 260 1.05 -3.36 29.21
N GLU A 261 0.13 -2.83 28.39
CA GLU A 261 -1.29 -2.75 28.74
C GLU A 261 -1.93 -4.15 28.84
N ALA A 262 -1.55 -5.09 27.98
CA ALA A 262 -2.00 -6.48 28.04
C ALA A 262 -1.58 -7.19 29.32
N ASP A 263 -0.33 -7.03 29.73
CA ASP A 263 0.17 -7.63 30.97
C ASP A 263 -0.61 -7.10 32.19
N THR A 264 -1.04 -5.84 32.15
CA THR A 264 -1.90 -5.27 33.20
C THR A 264 -3.32 -5.84 33.14
N LEU A 265 -3.97 -5.81 31.97
CA LEU A 265 -5.36 -6.20 31.82
C LEU A 265 -5.61 -7.69 32.06
N LEU A 266 -4.67 -8.55 31.63
CA LEU A 266 -4.81 -10.00 31.72
C LEU A 266 -4.51 -10.56 33.12
N THR A 267 -4.15 -9.71 34.08
CA THR A 267 -4.04 -10.08 35.51
C THR A 267 -5.28 -9.69 36.31
N ALA A 268 -6.28 -9.05 35.68
CA ALA A 268 -7.50 -8.65 36.34
C ALA A 268 -8.29 -9.87 36.87
N THR A 269 -9.02 -9.65 37.97
CA THR A 269 -9.95 -10.67 38.50
C THR A 269 -11.30 -10.59 37.76
N GLY A 270 -11.99 -11.73 37.61
CA GLY A 270 -13.31 -11.76 36.96
C GLY A 270 -13.27 -11.76 35.43
N LEU A 271 -12.17 -12.21 34.84
CA LEU A 271 -12.06 -12.46 33.39
C LEU A 271 -13.03 -13.57 32.96
N ASP A 272 -13.57 -13.44 31.76
CA ASP A 272 -14.49 -14.39 31.15
C ASP A 272 -13.79 -15.19 30.05
N LEU A 273 -13.82 -16.52 30.15
CA LEU A 273 -13.13 -17.43 29.23
C LEU A 273 -13.60 -17.24 27.78
N GLY A 274 -14.91 -17.13 27.56
CA GLY A 274 -15.47 -16.96 26.21
C GLY A 274 -15.07 -15.63 25.55
N ARG A 275 -14.94 -14.56 26.34
CA ARG A 275 -14.44 -13.27 25.86
C ARG A 275 -12.95 -13.31 25.48
N LEU A 276 -12.13 -14.04 26.22
CA LEU A 276 -10.70 -14.21 25.90
C LEU A 276 -10.50 -15.00 24.61
N ASP A 277 -11.22 -16.11 24.43
CA ASP A 277 -11.19 -16.89 23.20
C ASP A 277 -11.68 -16.07 21.99
N GLY A 278 -12.79 -15.34 22.15
CA GLY A 278 -13.29 -14.42 21.12
C GLY A 278 -12.32 -13.28 20.80
N GLY A 279 -11.59 -12.77 21.79
CA GLY A 279 -10.51 -11.81 21.59
C GLY A 279 -9.35 -12.38 20.77
N THR A 280 -8.99 -13.64 21.03
CA THR A 280 -7.92 -14.35 20.29
C THR A 280 -8.29 -14.52 18.82
N GLU A 281 -9.52 -14.95 18.53
CA GLU A 281 -10.03 -15.06 17.16
C GLU A 281 -10.07 -13.69 16.45
N ALA A 282 -10.51 -12.65 17.17
CA ALA A 282 -10.56 -11.29 16.63
C ALA A 282 -9.15 -10.74 16.31
N LEU A 283 -8.14 -11.05 17.13
CA LEU A 283 -6.74 -10.68 16.84
C LEU A 283 -6.19 -11.43 15.63
N ALA A 284 -6.52 -12.72 15.46
CA ALA A 284 -6.13 -13.47 14.28
C ALA A 284 -6.73 -12.85 13.00
N ALA A 285 -8.03 -12.54 13.01
CA ALA A 285 -8.68 -11.86 11.91
C ALA A 285 -8.11 -10.46 11.63
N LEU A 286 -7.71 -9.73 12.70
CA LEU A 286 -7.05 -8.44 12.58
C LEU A 286 -5.68 -8.56 11.89
N ALA A 287 -4.87 -9.55 12.28
CA ALA A 287 -3.56 -9.82 11.67
C ALA A 287 -3.69 -10.14 10.18
N ASP A 288 -4.61 -11.04 9.81
CA ASP A 288 -4.87 -11.41 8.41
C ASP A 288 -5.32 -10.20 7.58
N ARG A 289 -6.18 -9.35 8.14
CA ARG A 289 -6.64 -8.13 7.47
C ARG A 289 -5.50 -7.13 7.30
N PHE A 290 -4.65 -6.98 8.31
CA PHE A 290 -3.48 -6.12 8.22
C PHE A 290 -2.51 -6.59 7.14
N ASP A 291 -2.21 -7.89 7.10
CA ASP A 291 -1.33 -8.50 6.10
C ASP A 291 -1.83 -8.22 4.66
N SER A 292 -3.13 -8.39 4.43
CA SER A 292 -3.76 -8.09 3.15
C SER A 292 -3.62 -6.60 2.74
N VAL A 293 -3.72 -5.69 3.70
CA VAL A 293 -3.63 -4.24 3.49
C VAL A 293 -2.18 -3.80 3.26
N ILE A 294 -1.25 -4.25 4.10
CA ILE A 294 0.16 -3.89 4.03
C ILE A 294 0.82 -4.52 2.80
N GLY A 295 0.41 -5.73 2.39
CA GLY A 295 0.85 -6.37 1.16
C GLY A 295 0.50 -5.56 -0.09
N LYS A 296 -0.68 -4.92 -0.13
CA LYS A 296 -1.06 -4.02 -1.24
C LYS A 296 -0.22 -2.74 -1.26
N LEU A 297 0.14 -2.21 -0.10
CA LEU A 297 1.11 -1.11 -0.02
C LEU A 297 2.50 -1.54 -0.46
N ALA A 298 2.94 -2.76 -0.13
CA ALA A 298 4.21 -3.30 -0.61
C ALA A 298 4.23 -3.42 -2.13
N LEU A 299 3.12 -3.83 -2.76
CA LEU A 299 2.97 -3.85 -4.22
C LEU A 299 3.08 -2.44 -4.82
N ALA A 300 2.44 -1.45 -4.18
CA ALA A 300 2.56 -0.04 -4.57
C ALA A 300 4.00 0.48 -4.45
N GLN A 301 4.67 0.17 -3.33
CA GLN A 301 6.06 0.54 -3.09
C GLN A 301 7.01 -0.08 -4.13
N ALA A 302 6.81 -1.37 -4.45
CA ALA A 302 7.57 -2.06 -5.47
C ALA A 302 7.38 -1.42 -6.87
N ALA A 303 6.16 -1.01 -7.20
CA ALA A 303 5.88 -0.30 -8.45
C ALA A 303 6.60 1.06 -8.53
N VAL A 304 6.64 1.83 -7.44
CA VAL A 304 7.43 3.08 -7.38
C VAL A 304 8.93 2.79 -7.58
N GLY A 305 9.45 1.73 -6.96
CA GLY A 305 10.82 1.26 -7.16
C GLY A 305 11.10 0.87 -8.62
N GLY A 306 10.17 0.18 -9.28
CA GLY A 306 10.24 -0.13 -10.71
C GLY A 306 10.29 1.13 -11.57
N ILE A 307 9.44 2.13 -11.27
CA ILE A 307 9.46 3.43 -11.95
C ILE A 307 10.80 4.14 -11.75
N PHE A 308 11.44 4.06 -10.58
CA PHE A 308 12.78 4.61 -10.33
C PHE A 308 13.84 3.99 -11.25
N VAL A 309 13.78 2.68 -11.51
CA VAL A 309 14.69 2.00 -12.45
C VAL A 309 14.52 2.55 -13.86
N VAL A 310 13.28 2.78 -14.29
CA VAL A 310 13.05 3.40 -15.61
C VAL A 310 13.51 4.86 -15.59
N GLN A 311 13.24 5.63 -14.52
CA GLN A 311 13.58 7.05 -14.34
C GLN A 311 15.08 7.36 -14.49
N GLY A 312 15.97 6.43 -14.14
CA GLY A 312 17.41 6.58 -14.39
C GLY A 312 17.74 6.91 -15.85
N HIS A 313 16.84 6.58 -16.78
CA HIS A 313 16.96 6.79 -18.22
C HIS A 313 16.19 8.02 -18.73
N PHE A 314 15.34 8.62 -17.87
CA PHE A 314 14.53 9.81 -18.15
C PHE A 314 15.19 11.13 -17.71
N GLY A 315 16.42 11.08 -17.16
CA GLY A 315 16.99 12.15 -16.32
C GLY A 315 17.01 13.57 -16.91
N LEU A 316 16.91 13.72 -18.24
CA LEU A 316 16.85 15.02 -18.92
C LEU A 316 15.42 15.47 -19.29
N ALA A 317 14.49 14.54 -19.52
CA ALA A 317 13.15 14.86 -20.02
C ALA A 317 12.18 15.32 -18.93
N VAL A 318 12.33 14.82 -17.70
CA VAL A 318 11.46 15.15 -16.56
C VAL A 318 12.29 15.46 -15.31
N PRO A 319 12.85 16.68 -15.17
CA PRO A 319 13.82 17.00 -14.11
C PRO A 319 13.29 16.83 -12.69
N TRP A 320 11.97 16.96 -12.49
CA TRP A 320 11.33 16.84 -11.18
C TRP A 320 10.83 15.42 -10.86
N LEU A 321 10.88 14.47 -11.81
CA LEU A 321 10.42 13.10 -11.59
C LEU A 321 11.10 12.40 -10.40
N PRO A 322 12.45 12.45 -10.24
CA PRO A 322 13.09 11.86 -9.06
C PRO A 322 12.57 12.41 -7.73
N LEU A 323 12.22 13.71 -7.66
CA LEU A 323 11.63 14.29 -6.46
C LEU A 323 10.17 13.83 -6.24
N ALA A 324 9.39 13.67 -7.32
CA ALA A 324 8.04 13.15 -7.22
C ALA A 324 8.03 11.69 -6.76
N LEU A 325 8.95 10.86 -7.28
CA LEU A 325 9.10 9.46 -6.86
C LEU A 325 9.59 9.36 -5.41
N LEU A 326 10.54 10.21 -5.00
CA LEU A 326 10.94 10.29 -3.59
C LEU A 326 9.75 10.64 -2.69
N GLY A 327 8.94 11.62 -3.08
CA GLY A 327 7.74 11.98 -2.32
C GLY A 327 6.67 10.86 -2.35
N ALA A 328 6.59 10.08 -3.43
CA ALA A 328 5.70 8.92 -3.51
C ALA A 328 6.08 7.84 -2.49
N GLU A 329 7.37 7.50 -2.39
CA GLU A 329 7.87 6.57 -1.38
C GLU A 329 7.58 7.09 0.03
N LEU A 330 7.85 8.38 0.30
CA LEU A 330 7.53 8.99 1.59
C LEU A 330 6.04 8.90 1.92
N LEU A 331 5.18 9.16 0.94
CA LEU A 331 3.73 9.08 1.14
C LEU A 331 3.28 7.65 1.43
N ILE A 332 3.76 6.66 0.66
CA ILE A 332 3.47 5.24 0.89
C ILE A 332 3.91 4.82 2.29
N GLY A 333 5.14 5.18 2.68
CA GLY A 333 5.65 4.90 4.02
C GLY A 333 4.82 5.57 5.11
N ALA A 334 4.40 6.82 4.91
CA ALA A 334 3.59 7.54 5.88
C ALA A 334 2.21 6.88 6.05
N VAL A 335 1.58 6.47 4.95
CA VAL A 335 0.32 5.70 4.98
C VAL A 335 0.50 4.38 5.73
N ALA A 336 1.60 3.64 5.47
CA ALA A 336 1.89 2.40 6.19
C ALA A 336 1.98 2.60 7.71
N VAL A 337 2.68 3.65 8.16
CA VAL A 337 2.78 4.00 9.59
C VAL A 337 1.42 4.35 10.18
N VAL A 338 0.59 5.12 9.48
CA VAL A 338 -0.76 5.47 9.98
C VAL A 338 -1.65 4.23 10.10
N LEU A 339 -1.63 3.34 9.10
CA LEU A 339 -2.39 2.10 9.16
C LEU A 339 -1.92 1.21 10.31
N ALA A 340 -0.60 1.09 10.53
CA ALA A 340 -0.06 0.34 11.66
C ALA A 340 -0.54 0.90 13.02
N ILE A 341 -0.53 2.23 13.18
CA ILE A 341 -1.03 2.89 14.39
C ILE A 341 -2.52 2.62 14.59
N ASP A 342 -3.34 2.68 13.53
CA ASP A 342 -4.79 2.42 13.61
C ASP A 342 -5.09 0.95 13.95
N TYR A 343 -4.33 0.00 13.38
CA TYR A 343 -4.48 -1.42 13.70
C TYR A 343 -3.99 -1.79 15.10
N ILE A 344 -3.08 -1.02 15.69
CA ILE A 344 -2.64 -1.21 17.07
C ILE A 344 -3.58 -0.49 18.06
N ASP A 345 -4.08 0.69 17.69
CA ASP A 345 -4.93 1.61 18.47
C ASP A 345 -4.26 2.22 19.74
N THR A 346 -2.95 2.45 19.78
CA THR A 346 -2.28 2.85 21.05
C THR A 346 -2.11 4.34 21.31
N THR A 347 -2.04 5.17 20.27
CA THR A 347 -1.67 6.58 20.44
C THR A 347 -2.75 7.54 20.02
N VAL A 348 -3.44 7.26 18.91
CA VAL A 348 -4.62 8.00 18.48
C VAL A 348 -5.54 7.10 17.68
N SER A 349 -6.81 7.01 18.09
CA SER A 349 -7.84 6.26 17.37
C SER A 349 -8.19 7.01 16.09
N VAL A 350 -7.63 6.58 14.95
CA VAL A 350 -8.14 6.99 13.62
C VAL A 350 -9.55 6.42 13.42
N GLY A 351 -9.87 5.33 14.13
CA GLY A 351 -11.23 4.84 14.33
C GLY A 351 -11.79 4.06 13.15
N ARG A 352 -10.92 3.59 12.24
CA ARG A 352 -11.32 2.88 11.02
C ARG A 352 -11.35 1.38 11.22
N VAL A 353 -10.49 0.87 12.10
CA VAL A 353 -10.42 -0.54 12.46
C VAL A 353 -10.50 -0.68 13.97
N ARG A 354 -11.15 -1.76 14.43
CA ARG A 354 -11.07 -2.16 15.83
C ARG A 354 -9.69 -2.73 16.09
N GLY A 355 -8.75 -1.89 16.50
CA GLY A 355 -7.36 -2.26 16.69
C GLY A 355 -7.12 -3.23 17.85
N ALA A 356 -5.90 -3.78 17.89
CA ALA A 356 -5.49 -4.83 18.82
C ALA A 356 -5.74 -4.45 20.30
N ARG A 357 -5.49 -3.19 20.67
CA ARG A 357 -5.76 -2.69 22.02
C ARG A 357 -7.24 -2.74 22.39
N LEU A 358 -8.15 -2.33 21.50
CA LEU A 358 -9.60 -2.38 21.77
C LEU A 358 -10.12 -3.81 21.85
N ILE A 359 -9.59 -4.70 21.00
CA ILE A 359 -9.90 -6.13 21.07
C ILE A 359 -9.52 -6.68 22.45
N LEU A 360 -8.31 -6.40 22.90
CA LEU A 360 -7.81 -6.77 24.22
C LEU A 360 -8.66 -6.20 25.36
N GLN A 361 -9.01 -4.91 25.31
CA GLN A 361 -9.82 -4.25 26.35
C GLN A 361 -11.21 -4.88 26.49
N ASP A 362 -11.85 -5.22 25.37
CA ASP A 362 -13.15 -5.89 25.40
C ASP A 362 -13.05 -7.34 25.86
N ALA A 363 -11.98 -8.06 25.47
CA ALA A 363 -11.71 -9.42 25.92
C ALA A 363 -11.45 -9.47 27.43
N ALA A 364 -10.75 -8.48 27.97
CA ALA A 364 -10.44 -8.36 29.39
C ALA A 364 -11.54 -7.69 30.22
N ARG A 365 -12.67 -7.29 29.61
CA ARG A 365 -13.79 -6.69 30.35
C ARG A 365 -14.38 -7.74 31.29
N THR A 366 -14.39 -7.45 32.59
CA THR A 366 -14.94 -8.34 33.61
C THR A 366 -16.45 -8.53 33.43
N ALA A 367 -16.97 -9.68 33.83
CA ALA A 367 -18.40 -10.02 33.74
C ALA A 367 -19.29 -9.20 34.67
#